data_AF-A0A8T4QPR2-F1
#
_entry.id   AF-A0A8T4QPR2-F1
#
_cell.length_a   1.000
_cell.length_b   1.000
_cell.length_c   1.000
_cell.angle_alpha   90.00
_cell.angle_beta   90.00
_cell.angle_gamma   90.00
#
_symmetry.space_group_name_H-M   'P 1'
#
loop_
_entity.id
_entity.type
_entity.pdbx_description
1 polymer ?
#
loop_
_entity_poly.entity_id
_entity_poly.type
_entity_poly.pdbx_seq_one_letter_code
_entity_poly.pdbx_strand_id
1 'polypeptide(L)'
;MRIWNSVEDVCRGLLTLKTQLRNFRKIYNIVIASERGFNHPIERLHNSIRERTKVMRGFHGSMLSASAIMKGYEIYYNFCRKHQVLNKYPYELATNLELGNNKGLDLIKLAKSKK
;
A
#
# COMPACT_ATOMS: atom_id res chain seq x y z
N MET A 1 -36.51 11.94 35.84
CA MET A 1 -35.77 10.71 36.22
C MET A 1 -35.25 10.06 34.93
N ARG A 2 -34.11 10.55 34.44
CA ARG A 2 -33.68 10.51 33.02
C ARG A 2 -32.23 10.02 32.90
N ILE A 3 -31.82 9.13 33.80
CA ILE A 3 -30.39 8.78 33.99
C ILE A 3 -30.15 7.27 33.84
N TRP A 4 -31.14 6.41 34.09
CA TRP A 4 -30.98 4.96 33.94
C TRP A 4 -31.08 4.46 32.48
N ASN A 5 -31.81 5.17 31.60
CA ASN A 5 -31.87 4.81 30.18
C ASN A 5 -30.53 5.07 29.46
N SER A 6 -29.73 6.04 29.93
CA SER A 6 -28.46 6.36 29.28
C SER A 6 -27.37 5.30 29.53
N VAL A 7 -27.45 4.55 30.63
CA VAL A 7 -26.46 3.48 30.93
C VAL A 7 -26.81 2.20 30.19
N GLU A 8 -28.10 1.88 30.05
CA GLU A 8 -28.56 0.74 29.24
C GLU A 8 -28.28 0.96 27.74
N ASP A 9 -28.44 2.20 27.24
CA ASP A 9 -28.10 2.56 25.86
C ASP A 9 -26.59 2.51 25.59
N VAL A 10 -25.74 2.88 26.57
CA VAL A 10 -24.28 2.76 26.45
C VAL A 10 -23.83 1.30 26.50
N CYS A 11 -24.43 0.46 27.36
CA CYS A 11 -24.15 -0.97 27.43
C CYS A 11 -24.65 -1.74 26.19
N ARG A 12 -25.81 -1.38 25.62
CA ARG A 12 -26.29 -1.89 24.31
C ARG A 12 -25.40 -1.41 23.15
N GLY A 13 -24.85 -0.20 23.23
CA GLY A 13 -23.84 0.31 22.29
C GLY A 13 -22.50 -0.45 22.35
N LEU A 14 -22.06 -0.87 23.55
CA LEU A 14 -20.81 -1.62 23.73
C LEU A 14 -20.92 -3.10 23.32
N LEU A 15 -22.09 -3.73 23.49
CA LEU A 15 -22.35 -5.10 23.02
C LEU A 15 -22.57 -5.18 21.51
N THR A 16 -23.10 -4.12 20.88
CA THR A 16 -23.14 -4.04 19.41
C THR A 16 -21.74 -3.79 18.84
N LEU A 17 -20.88 -2.98 19.47
CA LEU A 17 -19.51 -2.74 19.00
C LEU A 17 -18.57 -3.96 19.14
N LYS A 18 -18.77 -4.85 20.13
CA LYS A 18 -18.01 -6.12 20.19
C LYS A 18 -18.42 -7.15 19.13
N THR A 19 -19.62 -7.03 18.58
CA THR A 19 -20.11 -7.89 17.49
C THR A 19 -19.71 -7.33 16.12
N GLN A 20 -19.53 -6.00 16.01
CA GLN A 20 -19.08 -5.31 14.80
C GLN A 20 -17.56 -5.35 14.56
N LEU A 21 -16.74 -5.73 15.54
CA LEU A 21 -15.30 -5.96 15.35
C LEU A 21 -14.93 -7.41 14.98
N ARG A 22 -15.91 -8.22 14.57
CA ARG A 22 -15.66 -9.52 13.92
C ARG A 22 -15.79 -9.47 12.39
N ASN A 23 -16.18 -8.31 11.85
CA ASN A 23 -16.22 -8.00 10.43
C ASN A 23 -15.38 -6.75 10.15
N PHE A 24 -14.09 -6.76 10.51
CA PHE A 24 -13.15 -6.14 9.58
C PHE A 24 -13.27 -6.97 8.30
N ARG A 25 -14.20 -6.59 7.41
CA ARG A 25 -14.06 -6.84 5.99
C ARG A 25 -12.71 -6.24 5.65
N LYS A 26 -11.65 -7.05 5.75
CA LYS A 26 -10.60 -6.98 4.75
C LYS A 26 -11.38 -7.06 3.46
N ILE A 27 -11.62 -5.90 2.86
CA ILE A 27 -11.94 -5.82 1.45
C ILE A 27 -10.63 -6.27 0.80
N TYR A 28 -10.43 -7.58 0.78
CA TYR A 28 -9.71 -8.15 -0.32
C TYR A 28 -10.52 -7.68 -1.52
N ASN A 29 -9.91 -6.88 -2.36
CA ASN A 29 -10.38 -6.76 -3.72
C ASN A 29 -10.23 -8.16 -4.32
N ILE A 30 -11.12 -9.09 -3.98
CA ILE A 30 -11.26 -10.38 -4.65
C ILE A 30 -11.94 -10.02 -5.94
N VAL A 31 -11.14 -9.53 -6.89
CA VAL A 31 -11.55 -9.55 -8.28
C VAL A 31 -11.56 -11.03 -8.61
N ILE A 32 -12.73 -11.64 -8.50
CA ILE A 32 -12.97 -13.02 -8.88
C ILE A 32 -12.57 -13.11 -10.36
N ALA A 33 -11.46 -13.80 -10.64
CA ALA A 33 -10.89 -13.94 -11.98
C ALA A 33 -11.84 -14.62 -12.97
N SER A 34 -12.87 -15.31 -12.48
CA SER A 34 -13.80 -16.07 -13.32
C SER A 34 -14.83 -15.22 -14.06
N GLU A 35 -15.13 -13.99 -13.64
CA GLU A 35 -16.19 -13.17 -14.27
C GLU A 35 -15.69 -12.05 -15.20
N ARG A 36 -14.44 -11.58 -15.03
CA ARG A 36 -13.93 -10.37 -15.72
C ARG A 36 -12.59 -10.55 -16.47
N GLY A 37 -12.06 -11.78 -16.52
CA GLY A 37 -10.78 -12.09 -17.14
C GLY A 37 -9.58 -12.05 -16.18
N PHE A 38 -8.46 -12.60 -16.63
CA PHE A 38 -7.26 -12.79 -15.81
C PHE A 38 -6.55 -11.47 -15.48
N ASN A 39 -6.10 -11.32 -14.24
CA ASN A 39 -5.45 -10.12 -13.74
C ASN A 39 -3.91 -10.18 -13.87
N HIS A 40 -3.43 -10.50 -15.07
CA HIS A 40 -2.01 -10.67 -15.37
C HIS A 40 -1.12 -9.47 -14.96
N PRO A 41 -1.55 -8.20 -15.05
CA PRO A 41 -0.73 -7.08 -14.59
C PRO A 41 -0.43 -7.12 -13.09
N ILE A 42 -1.43 -7.42 -12.27
CA ILE A 42 -1.29 -7.51 -10.81
C ILE A 42 -0.46 -8.74 -10.42
N GLU A 43 -0.65 -9.87 -11.08
CA GLU A 43 0.17 -11.07 -10.86
C GLU A 43 1.65 -10.80 -11.14
N ARG A 44 1.97 -10.10 -12.24
CA ARG A 44 3.36 -9.68 -12.56
C ARG A 44 3.93 -8.73 -11.50
N LEU A 45 3.13 -7.79 -11.00
CA LEU A 45 3.54 -6.90 -9.92
C LEU A 45 3.84 -7.68 -8.64
N HIS A 46 2.95 -8.60 -8.24
CA HIS A 46 3.13 -9.45 -7.07
C HIS A 46 4.37 -10.34 -7.18
N ASN A 47 4.65 -10.90 -8.35
CA ASN A 47 5.88 -11.66 -8.58
C ASN A 47 7.13 -10.78 -8.40
N SER A 48 7.11 -9.55 -8.91
CA SER A 48 8.22 -8.61 -8.71
C SER A 48 8.45 -8.25 -7.24
N ILE A 49 7.38 -8.05 -6.47
CA ILE A 49 7.45 -7.78 -5.02
C ILE A 49 7.99 -9.01 -4.28
N ARG A 50 7.51 -10.21 -4.62
CA ARG A 50 7.95 -11.47 -4.02
C ARG A 50 9.45 -11.69 -4.22
N GLU A 51 9.96 -11.52 -5.43
CA GLU A 51 11.40 -11.67 -5.70
C GLU A 51 12.24 -10.65 -4.92
N ARG A 52 11.74 -9.42 -4.76
CA ARG A 52 12.47 -8.40 -3.99
C ARG A 52 12.46 -8.66 -2.49
N THR A 53 11.33 -9.08 -1.95
CA THR A 53 11.19 -9.37 -0.51
C THR A 53 11.86 -10.68 -0.12
N LYS A 54 11.99 -11.64 -1.05
CA LYS A 54 12.70 -12.92 -0.84
C LYS A 54 14.13 -12.72 -0.36
N VAL A 55 14.87 -11.76 -0.93
CA VAL A 55 16.26 -11.47 -0.51
C VAL A 55 16.33 -10.61 0.76
N MET A 56 15.28 -9.83 1.05
CA MET A 56 15.16 -8.97 2.24
C MET A 56 14.57 -9.71 3.44
N ARG A 57 14.60 -11.03 3.41
CA ARG A 57 14.05 -11.90 4.45
C ARG A 57 14.63 -11.50 5.81
N GLY A 58 15.93 -11.32 6.00
CA GLY A 58 16.55 -10.97 7.29
C GLY A 58 15.95 -9.80 8.11
N PHE A 59 15.05 -8.99 7.55
CA PHE A 59 14.26 -7.98 8.24
C PHE A 59 12.91 -8.49 8.80
N HIS A 60 12.65 -9.81 8.87
CA HIS A 60 11.45 -10.34 9.53
C HIS A 60 11.47 -10.06 11.03
N GLY A 61 10.40 -9.49 11.56
CA GLY A 61 10.21 -9.31 13.00
C GLY A 61 9.68 -7.93 13.40
N SER A 62 9.71 -6.94 12.50
CA SER A 62 9.19 -5.60 12.76
C SER A 62 8.24 -5.15 11.65
N MET A 63 7.01 -4.80 12.04
CA MET A 63 6.01 -4.22 11.13
C MET A 63 6.48 -2.90 10.52
N LEU A 64 7.26 -2.12 11.27
CA LEU A 64 7.86 -0.87 10.80
C LEU A 64 8.85 -1.12 9.66
N SER A 65 9.67 -2.17 9.79
CA SER A 65 10.63 -2.55 8.75
C SER A 65 9.93 -3.00 7.46
N ALA A 66 8.89 -3.82 7.60
CA ALA A 66 8.08 -4.24 6.45
C ALA A 66 7.42 -3.04 5.74
N SER A 67 6.86 -2.10 6.50
CA SER A 67 6.25 -0.88 5.95
C SER A 67 7.28 -0.01 5.22
N ALA A 68 8.46 0.18 5.80
CA ALA A 68 9.54 0.96 5.19
C ALA A 68 10.06 0.32 3.89
N ILE A 69 10.23 -1.01 3.87
CA ILE A 69 10.65 -1.74 2.66
C ILE A 69 9.60 -1.61 1.55
N MET A 70 8.32 -1.76 1.87
CA MET A 70 7.24 -1.65 0.89
C MET A 70 7.13 -0.23 0.32
N LYS A 71 7.21 0.81 1.16
CA LYS A 71 7.27 2.20 0.70
C LYS A 71 8.50 2.48 -0.15
N GLY A 72 9.66 1.98 0.26
CA GLY A 72 10.89 2.10 -0.52
C GLY A 72 10.76 1.43 -1.90
N TYR A 73 10.11 0.26 -1.96
CA TYR A 73 9.85 -0.43 -3.20
C TYR A 73 8.88 0.33 -4.12
N GLU A 74 7.83 0.91 -3.56
CA GLU A 74 6.88 1.74 -4.31
C GLU A 74 7.59 2.92 -4.99
N ILE A 75 8.42 3.65 -4.24
CA ILE A 75 9.22 4.76 -4.78
C ILE A 75 10.18 4.23 -5.87
N TYR A 76 10.89 3.14 -5.59
CA TYR A 76 11.81 2.56 -6.56
C TYR A 76 11.11 2.13 -7.86
N TYR A 77 9.95 1.47 -7.76
CA TYR A 77 9.20 0.98 -8.91
C TYR A 77 8.68 2.13 -9.77
N ASN A 78 8.15 3.18 -9.14
CA ASN A 78 7.55 4.31 -9.84
C ASN A 78 8.57 5.24 -10.48
N PHE A 79 9.72 5.49 -9.81
CA PHE A 79 10.67 6.52 -10.22
C PHE A 79 11.97 5.97 -10.83
N CYS A 80 12.50 4.87 -10.28
CA CYS A 80 13.83 4.38 -10.64
C CYS A 80 13.81 3.22 -11.66
N ARG A 81 12.73 2.42 -11.69
CA ARG A 81 12.62 1.27 -12.59
C ARG A 81 11.91 1.63 -13.89
N LYS A 82 12.53 1.27 -15.01
CA LYS A 82 11.92 1.42 -16.34
C LYS A 82 10.86 0.33 -16.55
N HIS A 83 9.66 0.70 -16.99
CA HIS A 83 8.61 -0.26 -17.28
C HIS A 83 8.92 -0.97 -18.60
N GLN A 84 8.92 -2.31 -18.60
CA GLN A 84 9.39 -3.11 -19.75
C GLN A 84 8.59 -2.85 -21.03
N VAL A 85 7.27 -2.80 -20.93
CA VAL A 85 6.38 -2.63 -22.11
C VAL A 85 6.37 -1.20 -22.62
N LEU A 86 6.47 -0.22 -21.72
CA LEU A 86 6.28 1.19 -22.05
C LEU A 86 7.60 1.89 -22.37
N ASN A 87 8.73 1.26 -22.02
CA ASN A 87 10.08 1.80 -22.13
C ASN A 87 10.19 3.23 -21.56
N LYS A 88 9.41 3.52 -20.53
CA LYS A 88 9.32 4.79 -19.80
C LYS A 88 9.23 4.51 -18.30
N TYR A 89 9.46 5.53 -17.48
CA TYR A 89 9.26 5.43 -16.04
C TYR A 89 7.80 5.74 -15.70
N PRO A 90 7.16 5.00 -14.78
CA PRO A 90 5.75 5.22 -14.46
C PRO A 90 5.40 6.68 -14.09
N TYR A 91 6.29 7.39 -13.39
CA TYR A 91 6.06 8.79 -13.03
C TYR A 91 5.96 9.74 -14.24
N GLU A 92 6.65 9.45 -15.35
CA GLU A 92 6.65 10.31 -16.54
C GLU A 92 5.28 10.34 -17.22
N LEU A 93 4.47 9.29 -17.01
CA LEU A 93 3.10 9.21 -17.53
C LEU A 93 2.09 9.79 -16.55
N ALA A 94 2.38 9.73 -15.25
CA ALA A 94 1.47 10.17 -14.20
C ALA A 94 1.65 11.64 -13.80
N THR A 95 2.82 12.24 -14.08
CA THR A 95 3.19 13.58 -13.58
C THR A 95 4.17 14.27 -14.51
N ASN A 96 4.13 15.61 -14.56
CA ASN A 96 5.08 16.45 -15.30
C ASN A 96 6.38 16.71 -14.51
N LEU A 97 6.85 15.73 -13.73
CA LEU A 97 8.05 15.88 -12.91
C LEU A 97 9.29 15.61 -13.77
N GLU A 98 10.22 16.54 -13.81
CA GLU A 98 11.51 16.36 -14.48
C GLU A 98 12.55 15.89 -13.46
N LEU A 99 13.01 14.65 -13.60
CA LEU A 99 14.09 14.08 -12.79
C LEU A 99 15.33 13.90 -13.68
N GLY A 100 16.51 14.18 -13.13
CA GLY A 100 17.77 14.01 -13.85
C GLY A 100 18.25 12.56 -13.88
N ASN A 101 19.52 12.38 -14.23
CA ASN A 101 20.15 11.06 -14.29
C ASN A 101 20.14 10.33 -12.93
N ASN A 102 20.34 11.05 -11.84
CA ASN A 102 20.31 10.49 -10.49
C ASN A 102 18.99 10.81 -9.77
N LYS A 103 17.96 10.06 -10.15
CA LYS A 103 16.59 10.23 -9.64
C LYS A 103 16.48 10.12 -8.13
N GLY A 104 17.26 9.24 -7.52
CA GLY A 104 17.25 9.07 -6.05
C GLY A 104 17.68 10.35 -5.34
N LEU A 105 18.77 10.98 -5.79
CA LEU A 105 19.23 12.24 -5.22
C LEU A 105 18.23 13.37 -5.45
N ASP A 106 17.65 13.44 -6.64
CA ASP A 106 16.70 14.50 -6.97
C ASP A 106 15.41 14.38 -6.16
N LEU A 107 14.92 13.17 -5.93
CA LEU A 107 13.78 12.91 -5.02
C LEU A 107 14.09 13.34 -3.58
N ILE A 108 15.30 13.09 -3.08
CA ILE A 108 15.72 13.51 -1.74
C ILE A 108 15.79 15.04 -1.64
N LYS A 109 16.32 15.71 -2.66
CA LYS A 109 16.37 17.18 -2.73
C LYS A 109 14.96 17.78 -2.74
N LEU A 110 14.04 17.22 -3.53
CA LEU A 110 12.65 17.63 -3.60
C LEU A 110 11.94 17.47 -2.24
N ALA A 111 12.16 16.35 -1.56
CA ALA A 111 11.60 16.10 -0.24
C ALA A 111 12.14 17.11 0.80
N LYS A 112 13.43 17.44 0.75
CA LYS A 112 14.05 18.45 1.63
C LYS A 112 13.52 19.87 1.36
N SER A 113 13.28 20.21 0.09
CA SER A 113 12.82 21.55 -0.31
C SER A 113 11.39 21.86 0.12
N LYS A 114 10.55 20.85 0.34
CA LYS A 114 9.15 21.00 0.77
C LYS A 114 8.97 21.35 2.26
N LYS A 115 9.98 21.97 2.86
CA LYS A 115 10.00 22.32 4.28
C LYS A 115 9.17 23.56 4.59
#